data_AF-A0A1Z2LAL1-F1
#
_entry.id   AF-A0A1Z2LAL1-F1
#
_cell.length_a   1.000
_cell.length_b   1.000
_cell.length_c   1.000
_cell.angle_alpha   90.00
_cell.angle_beta   90.00
_cell.angle_gamma   90.00
#
_symmetry.space_group_name_H-M   'P 1'
#
loop_
_entity.id
_entity.type
_entity.pdbx_description
1 polymer ?
#
loop_
_entity_poly.entity_id
_entity_poly.type
_entity_poly.pdbx_seq_one_letter_code
_entity_poly.pdbx_strand_id
1 'polypeptide(L)'
;MWQKRPTPIRRAVLSLAVATLVAPILTLTQVAPAQAFGTIGKFGQQTEHERITRAALACRPGTPSDGTCFEPRSLGQIAGRSGTFGAVGAPDTDEVFTPAAHCDDADHLTSPGYPRTRAEATRALQGCVGQLQNRFAQGVTAAAGTLNADGTVAPGESDLGKDCTFSLGVPGRDKCEAIEGLGRALHGVQDFYSHSNWTDRAASGSVGRTNPPGLDLPAPSPLLTLTGGRPLLASSVPDGLTTGCFSLVPLGCGKRVQHGDLNKDTGTIDPATGATSGPTTPRGRTGGNFDRAVQGAVADTRRQWADFRTALTGTYGKERGERIACVLTHDTPVRDCAPRG
;
A
#
# COMPACT_ATOMS: atom_id res chain seq x y z
N MET A 1 -82.09 33.11 0.92
CA MET A 1 -82.68 34.45 0.71
C MET A 1 -82.36 35.33 1.91
N TRP A 2 -81.87 36.55 1.63
CA TRP A 2 -81.78 37.77 2.48
C TRP A 2 -80.83 37.74 3.69
N GLN A 3 -79.61 38.29 3.56
CA GLN A 3 -79.20 39.70 3.75
C GLN A 3 -79.30 40.23 5.19
N LYS A 4 -78.14 40.59 5.76
CA LYS A 4 -77.93 41.86 6.50
C LYS A 4 -76.44 42.26 6.51
N ARG A 5 -76.21 43.55 6.29
CA ARG A 5 -74.94 44.31 6.15
C ARG A 5 -74.38 44.74 7.56
N PRO A 6 -73.46 45.73 7.71
CA PRO A 6 -71.99 45.60 7.66
C PRO A 6 -71.21 46.27 8.85
N THR A 7 -69.88 46.02 8.93
CA THR A 7 -68.76 46.87 9.47
C THR A 7 -68.70 47.24 10.99
N PRO A 8 -67.55 47.65 11.59
CA PRO A 8 -66.25 48.02 11.01
C PRO A 8 -64.96 47.44 11.67
N ILE A 9 -63.92 47.44 10.84
CA ILE A 9 -62.48 47.67 11.05
C ILE A 9 -62.05 48.05 12.49
N ARG A 10 -61.14 47.25 13.06
CA ARG A 10 -60.05 47.74 13.91
C ARG A 10 -58.72 47.20 13.40
N ARG A 11 -57.86 48.14 12.96
CA ARG A 11 -56.45 47.90 12.65
C ARG A 11 -55.71 47.54 13.94
N ALA A 12 -55.09 46.38 13.98
CA ALA A 12 -54.02 46.08 14.92
C ALA A 12 -52.75 45.85 14.09
N VAL A 13 -51.82 46.78 14.22
CA VAL A 13 -50.46 46.69 13.70
C VAL A 13 -49.76 45.60 14.52
N LEU A 14 -49.48 44.45 13.91
CA LEU A 14 -48.56 43.47 14.48
C LEU A 14 -47.17 43.72 13.89
N SER A 15 -46.28 44.23 14.74
CA SER A 15 -44.86 44.34 14.49
C SER A 15 -44.27 42.93 14.29
N LEU A 16 -43.80 42.60 13.08
CA LEU A 16 -42.96 41.43 12.86
C LEU A 16 -41.58 41.70 13.49
N ALA A 17 -41.32 41.13 14.65
CA ALA A 17 -39.96 40.89 15.12
C ALA A 17 -39.42 39.66 14.37
N VAL A 18 -38.60 39.88 13.35
CA VAL A 18 -37.84 38.82 12.69
C VAL A 18 -36.70 38.43 13.64
N ALA A 19 -36.91 37.39 14.43
CA ALA A 19 -35.84 36.72 15.14
C ALA A 19 -35.03 35.90 14.13
N THR A 20 -33.96 36.47 13.60
CA THR A 20 -32.95 35.72 12.84
C THR A 20 -32.23 34.77 13.79
N LEU A 21 -32.69 33.52 13.84
CA LEU A 21 -31.92 32.39 14.35
C LEU A 21 -30.72 32.18 13.44
N VAL A 22 -29.58 32.77 13.81
CA VAL A 22 -28.27 32.41 13.25
C VAL A 22 -27.95 31.02 13.80
N ALA A 23 -28.34 29.97 13.06
CA ALA A 23 -27.82 28.64 13.30
C ALA A 23 -26.30 28.68 13.04
N PRO A 24 -25.45 28.30 13.99
CA PRO A 24 -24.03 28.12 13.70
C PRO A 24 -23.94 26.92 12.76
N ILE A 25 -23.68 27.19 11.48
CA ILE A 25 -23.24 26.16 10.54
C ILE A 25 -21.89 25.70 11.08
N LEU A 26 -21.90 24.60 11.86
CA LEU A 26 -20.69 23.83 12.09
C LEU A 26 -20.23 23.36 10.72
N THR A 27 -19.28 24.08 10.13
CA THR A 27 -18.43 23.55 9.08
C THR A 27 -17.62 22.42 9.71
N LEU A 28 -18.22 21.23 9.75
CA LEU A 28 -17.46 19.99 9.86
C LEU A 28 -16.53 20.00 8.66
N THR A 29 -15.27 20.38 8.89
CA THR A 29 -14.19 20.11 7.97
C THR A 29 -14.14 18.60 7.84
N GLN A 30 -14.82 18.07 6.82
CA GLN A 30 -14.64 16.70 6.40
C GLN A 30 -13.19 16.61 5.95
N VAL A 31 -12.34 16.05 6.81
CA VAL A 31 -11.02 15.60 6.40
C VAL A 31 -11.30 14.59 5.30
N ALA A 32 -10.89 14.91 4.07
CA ALA A 32 -10.99 13.98 2.96
C ALA A 32 -10.38 12.64 3.40
N PRO A 33 -10.98 11.48 3.05
CA PRO A 33 -10.40 10.20 3.40
C PRO A 33 -8.96 10.19 2.88
N ALA A 34 -8.01 10.04 3.81
CA ALA A 34 -6.62 9.91 3.46
C ALA A 34 -6.49 8.70 2.52
N GLN A 35 -6.00 8.97 1.32
CA GLN A 35 -5.82 7.99 0.28
C GLN A 35 -4.49 7.27 0.55
N ALA A 36 -4.42 5.94 0.41
CA ALA A 36 -3.17 5.17 0.51
C ALA A 36 -2.14 5.62 -0.54
N PHE A 37 -0.90 5.09 -0.49
CA PHE A 37 0.03 5.24 -1.62
C PHE A 37 -0.72 4.82 -2.88
N GLY A 38 -0.79 5.72 -3.84
CA GLY A 38 -1.73 5.50 -4.91
C GLY A 38 -1.16 4.66 -6.01
N THR A 39 -2.04 3.96 -6.70
CA THR A 39 -1.67 3.24 -7.91
C THR A 39 -2.12 3.97 -9.17
N ILE A 40 -3.17 4.81 -9.11
CA ILE A 40 -3.63 5.61 -10.27
C ILE A 40 -3.48 7.10 -9.95
N GLY A 41 -3.03 7.89 -10.93
CA GLY A 41 -2.89 9.36 -10.85
C GLY A 41 -4.20 10.14 -10.75
N LYS A 42 -5.17 9.67 -9.97
CA LYS A 42 -6.48 10.29 -9.71
C LYS A 42 -6.65 10.52 -8.22
N PHE A 43 -7.54 11.44 -7.84
CA PHE A 43 -7.86 11.75 -6.44
C PHE A 43 -6.68 12.22 -5.57
N GLY A 44 -5.64 12.82 -6.17
CA GLY A 44 -4.48 13.39 -5.45
C GLY A 44 -3.31 12.42 -5.26
N GLN A 45 -3.47 11.17 -5.66
CA GLN A 45 -2.42 10.16 -5.72
C GLN A 45 -1.45 10.38 -6.90
N GLN A 46 -0.17 10.03 -6.76
CA GLN A 46 0.87 10.18 -7.79
C GLN A 46 1.48 8.86 -8.26
N THR A 47 0.72 7.75 -8.21
CA THR A 47 1.19 6.41 -8.60
C THR A 47 2.42 5.99 -7.79
N GLU A 48 2.43 6.26 -6.49
CA GLU A 48 3.56 6.00 -5.60
C GLU A 48 3.98 4.53 -5.59
N HIS A 49 3.03 3.58 -5.54
CA HIS A 49 3.33 2.15 -5.60
C HIS A 49 4.05 1.77 -6.90
N GLU A 50 3.56 2.27 -8.04
CA GLU A 50 4.20 2.08 -9.33
C GLU A 50 5.64 2.63 -9.32
N ARG A 51 5.81 3.88 -8.86
CA ARG A 51 7.11 4.58 -8.90
C ARG A 51 8.13 3.94 -7.97
N ILE A 52 7.73 3.55 -6.76
CA ILE A 52 8.60 2.82 -5.81
C ILE A 52 9.02 1.48 -6.41
N THR A 53 8.06 0.74 -6.98
CA THR A 53 8.34 -0.58 -7.58
C THR A 53 9.29 -0.46 -8.77
N ARG A 54 9.13 0.55 -9.63
CA ARG A 54 10.07 0.85 -10.72
C ARG A 54 11.45 1.22 -10.21
N ALA A 55 11.55 2.12 -9.24
CA ALA A 55 12.83 2.54 -8.68
C ALA A 55 13.56 1.37 -7.99
N ALA A 56 12.81 0.42 -7.45
CA ALA A 56 13.36 -0.77 -6.80
C ALA A 56 13.80 -1.84 -7.80
N LEU A 57 12.97 -2.15 -8.81
CA LEU A 57 13.07 -3.39 -9.58
C LEU A 57 13.42 -3.22 -11.05
N ALA A 58 13.43 -2.02 -11.62
CA ALA A 58 13.72 -1.83 -13.04
C ALA A 58 15.17 -2.19 -13.39
N CYS A 59 15.36 -2.85 -14.53
CA CYS A 59 16.69 -2.95 -15.12
C CYS A 59 17.19 -1.57 -15.57
N ARG A 60 18.51 -1.36 -15.48
CA ARG A 60 19.12 -0.14 -16.04
C ARG A 60 18.86 -0.09 -17.55
N PRO A 61 18.66 1.10 -18.14
CA PRO A 61 18.49 1.23 -19.59
C PRO A 61 19.59 0.50 -20.36
N GLY A 62 19.19 -0.32 -21.34
CA GLY A 62 20.11 -1.11 -22.18
C GLY A 62 20.78 -2.30 -21.49
N THR A 63 20.45 -2.60 -20.23
CA THR A 63 20.98 -3.77 -19.52
C THR A 63 19.90 -4.87 -19.48
N PRO A 64 20.12 -6.04 -20.12
CA PRO A 64 19.24 -7.19 -19.98
C PRO A 64 19.15 -7.65 -18.53
N SER A 65 18.05 -8.32 -18.18
CA SER A 65 17.92 -8.90 -16.84
C SER A 65 18.90 -10.06 -16.65
N ASP A 66 19.51 -10.13 -15.47
CA ASP A 66 20.23 -11.31 -14.96
C ASP A 66 19.40 -12.04 -13.90
N GLY A 67 18.10 -11.76 -13.84
CA GLY A 67 17.21 -12.21 -12.77
C GLY A 67 17.25 -11.31 -11.51
N THR A 68 18.03 -10.23 -11.46
CA THR A 68 18.02 -9.27 -10.33
C THR A 68 17.08 -8.08 -10.52
N CYS A 69 16.71 -7.79 -11.76
CA CYS A 69 15.85 -6.68 -12.15
C CYS A 69 14.84 -7.13 -13.21
N PHE A 70 13.75 -6.41 -13.39
CA PHE A 70 12.69 -6.71 -14.36
C PHE A 70 12.87 -5.90 -15.65
N GLU A 71 12.73 -6.57 -16.78
CA GLU A 71 12.65 -5.96 -18.10
C GLU A 71 11.35 -5.16 -18.27
N PRO A 72 11.26 -4.20 -19.21
CA PRO A 72 10.18 -3.22 -19.24
C PRO A 72 8.76 -3.79 -19.24
N ARG A 73 8.47 -4.87 -19.99
CA ARG A 73 7.12 -5.44 -20.06
C ARG A 73 6.77 -6.21 -18.79
N SER A 74 7.73 -6.96 -18.24
CA SER A 74 7.60 -7.72 -16.98
C SER A 74 7.48 -6.77 -15.79
N LEU A 75 8.29 -5.70 -15.77
CA LEU A 75 8.19 -4.61 -14.80
C LEU A 75 6.82 -3.95 -14.87
N GLY A 76 6.29 -3.73 -16.08
CA GLY A 76 4.95 -3.18 -16.28
C GLY A 76 3.81 -4.09 -15.80
N GLN A 77 4.06 -5.39 -15.58
CA GLN A 77 3.07 -6.26 -14.93
C GLN A 77 3.07 -6.02 -13.42
N ILE A 78 4.24 -6.05 -12.78
CA ILE A 78 4.32 -5.90 -11.32
C ILE A 78 4.01 -4.47 -10.86
N ALA A 79 4.61 -3.46 -11.48
CA ALA A 79 4.49 -2.07 -11.07
C ALA A 79 3.21 -1.38 -11.59
N GLY A 80 2.61 -1.91 -12.65
CA GLY A 80 1.56 -1.22 -13.41
C GLY A 80 2.15 -0.33 -14.51
N ARG A 81 1.27 0.37 -15.23
CA ARG A 81 1.56 1.33 -16.30
C ARG A 81 0.47 2.39 -16.31
N SER A 82 0.61 3.39 -17.18
CA SER A 82 -0.47 4.36 -17.42
C SER A 82 -1.80 3.64 -17.70
N GLY A 83 -2.77 3.81 -16.79
CA GLY A 83 -4.10 3.21 -16.88
C GLY A 83 -4.25 1.80 -16.28
N THR A 84 -3.21 1.20 -15.71
CA THR A 84 -3.28 -0.11 -15.06
C THR A 84 -2.69 -0.08 -13.65
N PHE A 85 -3.23 -0.93 -12.77
CA PHE A 85 -2.74 -1.01 -11.38
C PHE A 85 -1.45 -1.81 -11.24
N GLY A 86 -1.18 -2.73 -12.18
CA GLY A 86 -0.20 -3.80 -11.96
C GLY A 86 -0.56 -4.69 -10.78
N ALA A 87 0.33 -5.62 -10.46
CA ALA A 87 0.14 -6.49 -9.30
C ALA A 87 0.30 -5.75 -7.98
N VAL A 88 1.22 -4.77 -7.90
CA VAL A 88 1.48 -4.01 -6.68
C VAL A 88 0.31 -3.13 -6.26
N GLY A 89 -0.54 -2.71 -7.19
CA GLY A 89 -1.73 -1.93 -6.86
C GLY A 89 -3.03 -2.71 -6.90
N ALA A 90 -2.99 -4.03 -7.11
CA ALA A 90 -4.21 -4.84 -7.08
C ALA A 90 -4.99 -4.70 -5.76
N PRO A 91 -4.35 -4.66 -4.57
CA PRO A 91 -5.07 -4.52 -3.30
C PRO A 91 -5.91 -3.24 -3.19
N ASP A 92 -5.50 -2.14 -3.83
CA ASP A 92 -6.28 -0.88 -3.91
C ASP A 92 -7.60 -1.01 -4.68
N THR A 93 -7.88 -2.17 -5.28
CA THR A 93 -9.09 -2.42 -6.07
C THR A 93 -9.99 -3.46 -5.44
N ASP A 94 -9.43 -4.60 -5.03
CA ASP A 94 -10.19 -5.76 -4.59
C ASP A 94 -9.95 -6.14 -3.12
N GLU A 95 -9.00 -5.49 -2.43
CA GLU A 95 -8.71 -5.67 -1.00
C GLU A 95 -8.82 -4.35 -0.20
N VAL A 96 -9.48 -3.32 -0.74
CA VAL A 96 -9.64 -1.98 -0.13
C VAL A 96 -10.17 -2.01 1.32
N PHE A 97 -10.96 -3.02 1.66
CA PHE A 97 -11.57 -3.19 2.98
C PHE A 97 -10.84 -4.23 3.85
N THR A 98 -9.62 -4.61 3.46
CA THR A 98 -8.80 -5.60 4.15
C THR A 98 -7.62 -4.89 4.80
N PRO A 99 -7.73 -4.41 6.06
CA PRO A 99 -6.65 -3.66 6.72
C PRO A 99 -5.30 -4.39 6.71
N ALA A 100 -5.33 -5.72 6.76
CA ALA A 100 -4.11 -6.55 6.71
C ALA A 100 -3.37 -6.45 5.37
N ALA A 101 -4.04 -6.15 4.25
CA ALA A 101 -3.38 -5.94 2.96
C ALA A 101 -2.62 -4.60 2.91
N HIS A 102 -3.11 -3.59 3.65
CA HIS A 102 -2.57 -2.23 3.72
C HIS A 102 -1.74 -1.97 4.99
N CYS A 103 -1.51 -2.99 5.82
CA CYS A 103 -0.83 -2.84 7.12
C CYS A 103 -1.46 -1.79 8.07
N ASP A 104 -2.75 -1.55 7.90
CA ASP A 104 -3.54 -0.64 8.72
C ASP A 104 -3.97 -1.28 10.05
N ASP A 105 -4.58 -0.45 10.91
CA ASP A 105 -5.22 -0.82 12.16
C ASP A 105 -4.28 -1.37 13.26
N ALA A 106 -2.96 -1.27 13.11
CA ALA A 106 -2.00 -1.52 14.19
C ALA A 106 -1.68 -0.23 14.98
N ASP A 107 -2.68 0.64 15.16
CA ASP A 107 -2.54 1.90 15.88
C ASP A 107 -2.45 1.72 17.40
N HIS A 108 -1.54 2.44 18.03
CA HIS A 108 -1.42 2.46 19.49
C HIS A 108 -0.72 3.73 19.95
N LEU A 109 -1.21 4.30 21.05
CA LEU A 109 -0.48 5.30 21.81
C LEU A 109 -0.42 4.89 23.27
N THR A 110 0.76 5.07 23.88
CA THR A 110 0.98 4.92 25.32
C THR A 110 0.43 6.14 26.07
N SER A 111 -0.85 6.44 25.87
CA SER A 111 -1.56 7.53 26.54
C SER A 111 -2.77 6.98 27.29
N PRO A 112 -3.03 7.42 28.53
CA PRO A 112 -4.22 7.00 29.27
C PRO A 112 -5.51 7.19 28.47
N GLY A 113 -6.36 6.15 28.45
CA GLY A 113 -7.65 6.19 27.76
C GLY A 113 -7.59 6.03 26.23
N TYR A 114 -6.44 5.69 25.66
CA TYR A 114 -6.37 5.31 24.24
C TYR A 114 -7.18 4.03 23.98
N PRO A 115 -8.04 3.98 22.96
CA PRO A 115 -9.04 2.92 22.82
C PRO A 115 -8.46 1.56 22.40
N ARG A 116 -7.20 1.50 21.92
CA ARG A 116 -6.56 0.27 21.47
C ARG A 116 -5.34 -0.08 22.32
N THR A 117 -5.35 -1.29 22.89
CA THR A 117 -4.23 -1.80 23.67
C THR A 117 -3.03 -2.14 22.80
N ARG A 118 -1.83 -2.17 23.40
CA ARG A 118 -0.62 -2.59 22.68
C ARG A 118 -0.77 -3.97 22.05
N ALA A 119 -1.35 -4.91 22.80
CA ALA A 119 -1.57 -6.29 22.37
C ALA A 119 -2.52 -6.40 21.16
N GLU A 120 -3.60 -5.61 21.11
CA GLU A 120 -4.52 -5.58 19.95
C GLU A 120 -3.87 -5.01 18.69
N ALA A 121 -3.03 -4.00 18.85
CA ALA A 121 -2.31 -3.41 17.75
C ALA A 121 -1.18 -4.34 17.26
N THR A 122 -0.47 -5.03 18.16
CA THR A 122 0.49 -6.08 17.79
C THR A 122 -0.20 -7.21 17.02
N ARG A 123 -1.40 -7.65 17.43
CA ARG A 123 -2.16 -8.67 16.69
C ARG A 123 -2.56 -8.21 15.29
N ALA A 124 -2.93 -6.94 15.11
CA ALA A 124 -3.20 -6.41 13.77
C ALA A 124 -1.96 -6.40 12.89
N LEU A 125 -0.80 -5.98 13.43
CA LEU A 125 0.45 -6.01 12.70
C LEU A 125 0.87 -7.44 12.32
N GLN A 126 0.71 -8.40 13.24
CA GLN A 126 0.91 -9.82 12.94
C GLN A 126 -0.03 -10.31 11.84
N GLY A 127 -1.28 -9.84 11.82
CA GLY A 127 -2.24 -10.10 10.76
C GLY A 127 -1.78 -9.55 9.41
N CYS A 128 -1.26 -8.32 9.36
CA CYS A 128 -0.65 -7.78 8.14
C CYS A 128 0.52 -8.65 7.68
N VAL A 129 1.53 -8.88 8.53
CA VAL A 129 2.71 -9.66 8.14
C VAL A 129 2.33 -11.07 7.69
N GLY A 130 1.37 -11.72 8.36
CA GLY A 130 0.84 -13.01 7.94
C GLY A 130 0.15 -12.97 6.57
N GLN A 131 -0.63 -11.93 6.28
CA GLN A 131 -1.23 -11.72 4.95
C GLN A 131 -0.14 -11.57 3.87
N LEU A 132 0.89 -10.76 4.12
CA LEU A 132 1.98 -10.56 3.17
C LEU A 132 2.82 -11.83 2.96
N GLN A 133 3.08 -12.59 4.03
CA GLN A 133 3.71 -13.92 3.96
C GLN A 133 2.90 -14.89 3.09
N ASN A 134 1.57 -14.90 3.24
CA ASN A 134 0.69 -15.75 2.43
C ASN A 134 0.74 -15.37 0.95
N ARG A 135 0.67 -14.07 0.61
CA ARG A 135 0.77 -13.59 -0.78
C ARG A 135 2.13 -13.91 -1.39
N PHE A 136 3.20 -13.69 -0.64
CA PHE A 136 4.55 -14.05 -1.05
C PHE A 136 4.68 -15.55 -1.35
N ALA A 137 4.18 -16.41 -0.46
CA ALA A 137 4.22 -17.87 -0.63
C ALA A 137 3.35 -18.37 -1.80
N GLN A 138 2.19 -17.73 -2.03
CA GLN A 138 1.36 -17.98 -3.21
C GLN A 138 2.15 -17.69 -4.50
N GLY A 139 2.85 -16.55 -4.54
CA GLY A 139 3.69 -16.19 -5.67
C GLY A 139 4.80 -17.20 -5.93
N VAL A 140 5.51 -17.63 -4.88
CA VAL A 140 6.56 -18.66 -4.98
C VAL A 140 5.98 -19.96 -5.53
N THR A 141 4.82 -20.38 -5.02
CA THR A 141 4.17 -21.65 -5.38
C THR A 141 3.71 -21.65 -6.84
N ALA A 142 3.04 -20.58 -7.28
CA ALA A 142 2.57 -20.42 -8.65
C ALA A 142 3.74 -20.46 -9.65
N ALA A 143 4.88 -19.87 -9.29
CA ALA A 143 6.03 -19.79 -10.16
C ALA A 143 6.57 -21.17 -10.62
N ALA A 144 6.22 -22.27 -9.94
CA ALA A 144 6.55 -23.63 -10.36
C ALA A 144 6.10 -23.96 -11.78
N GLY A 145 4.91 -23.51 -12.17
CA GLY A 145 4.27 -23.85 -13.44
C GLY A 145 4.80 -23.07 -14.64
N THR A 146 5.63 -22.06 -14.39
CA THR A 146 6.39 -21.35 -15.45
C THR A 146 7.39 -22.26 -16.18
N LEU A 147 7.69 -23.45 -15.63
CA LEU A 147 8.57 -24.44 -16.24
C LEU A 147 7.86 -25.80 -16.36
N ASN A 148 8.10 -26.48 -17.48
CA ASN A 148 7.69 -27.86 -17.71
C ASN A 148 8.37 -28.82 -16.72
N ALA A 149 7.92 -30.08 -16.71
CA ALA A 149 8.48 -31.14 -15.86
C ALA A 149 9.97 -31.41 -16.13
N ASP A 150 10.42 -31.22 -17.38
CA ASP A 150 11.82 -31.35 -17.80
C ASP A 150 12.69 -30.10 -17.47
N GLY A 151 12.09 -29.07 -16.86
CA GLY A 151 12.78 -27.83 -16.50
C GLY A 151 12.90 -26.82 -17.64
N THR A 152 12.35 -27.09 -18.83
CA THR A 152 12.25 -26.08 -19.91
C THR A 152 11.16 -25.06 -19.60
N VAL A 153 11.25 -23.85 -20.18
CA VAL A 153 10.23 -22.80 -20.00
C VAL A 153 8.90 -23.25 -20.61
N ALA A 154 7.81 -23.15 -19.86
CA ALA A 154 6.46 -23.43 -20.33
C ALA A 154 5.89 -22.19 -21.07
N PRO A 155 5.81 -22.18 -22.42
CA PRO A 155 5.48 -20.96 -23.16
C PRO A 155 4.07 -20.44 -22.85
N GLY A 156 3.10 -21.37 -22.74
CA GLY A 156 1.70 -21.03 -22.43
C GLY A 156 1.50 -20.39 -21.06
N GLU A 157 2.42 -20.63 -20.13
CA GLU A 157 2.35 -20.13 -18.74
C GLU A 157 3.26 -18.93 -18.48
N SER A 158 4.18 -18.65 -19.40
CA SER A 158 5.26 -17.66 -19.19
C SER A 158 5.21 -16.49 -20.16
N ASP A 159 4.49 -16.62 -21.27
CA ASP A 159 4.39 -15.57 -22.28
C ASP A 159 3.60 -14.35 -21.78
N LEU A 160 4.01 -13.17 -22.22
CA LEU A 160 3.35 -11.91 -21.94
C LEU A 160 2.64 -11.33 -23.17
N GLY A 161 2.47 -12.08 -24.26
CA GLY A 161 1.77 -11.67 -25.48
C GLY A 161 0.42 -11.01 -25.22
N LYS A 162 -0.26 -11.41 -24.13
CA LYS A 162 -1.32 -10.65 -23.47
C LYS A 162 -0.86 -10.22 -22.08
N ASP A 163 -1.19 -9.00 -21.66
CA ASP A 163 -0.89 -8.54 -20.31
C ASP A 163 -1.66 -9.37 -19.26
N CYS A 164 -1.12 -9.41 -18.04
CA CYS A 164 -1.75 -10.06 -16.89
C CYS A 164 -2.95 -9.24 -16.40
N THR A 165 -3.90 -9.91 -15.74
CA THR A 165 -5.03 -9.27 -15.05
C THR A 165 -4.95 -9.66 -13.59
N PHE A 166 -4.82 -8.68 -12.70
CA PHE A 166 -4.58 -8.90 -11.26
C PHE A 166 -5.78 -8.54 -10.38
N SER A 167 -6.84 -8.02 -10.99
CA SER A 167 -8.10 -7.67 -10.32
C SER A 167 -9.17 -8.67 -10.70
N LEU A 168 -10.22 -8.78 -9.89
CA LEU A 168 -11.42 -9.61 -10.13
C LEU A 168 -11.26 -11.11 -9.78
N GLY A 169 -10.12 -11.52 -9.23
CA GLY A 169 -9.91 -12.89 -8.74
C GLY A 169 -9.93 -13.98 -9.81
N VAL A 170 -9.67 -13.63 -11.07
CA VAL A 170 -9.59 -14.58 -12.18
C VAL A 170 -8.16 -15.09 -12.31
N PRO A 171 -7.89 -16.39 -12.10
CA PRO A 171 -6.56 -16.93 -12.27
C PRO A 171 -6.03 -16.73 -13.68
N GLY A 172 -4.79 -16.26 -13.77
CA GLY A 172 -4.03 -16.10 -15.00
C GLY A 172 -3.07 -17.25 -15.25
N ARG A 173 -2.09 -16.96 -16.11
CA ARG A 173 -0.93 -17.84 -16.34
C ARG A 173 -0.03 -17.87 -15.11
N ASP A 174 0.76 -18.92 -14.93
CA ASP A 174 1.60 -19.06 -13.74
C ASP A 174 2.60 -17.90 -13.54
N LYS A 175 3.13 -17.30 -14.61
CA LYS A 175 3.94 -16.08 -14.49
C LYS A 175 3.13 -14.91 -13.93
N CYS A 176 1.87 -14.77 -14.32
CA CYS A 176 1.00 -13.73 -13.78
C CYS A 176 0.69 -13.99 -12.30
N GLU A 177 0.31 -15.21 -11.94
CA GLU A 177 0.03 -15.57 -10.53
C GLU A 177 1.27 -15.38 -9.63
N ALA A 178 2.46 -15.72 -10.12
CA ALA A 178 3.70 -15.47 -9.42
C ALA A 178 3.95 -13.97 -9.18
N ILE A 179 3.75 -13.15 -10.22
CA ILE A 179 3.86 -11.69 -10.16
C ILE A 179 2.77 -11.10 -9.25
N GLU A 180 1.56 -11.65 -9.25
CA GLU A 180 0.45 -11.22 -8.40
C GLU A 180 0.78 -11.42 -6.91
N GLY A 181 1.20 -12.62 -6.54
CA GLY A 181 1.58 -12.93 -5.16
C GLY A 181 2.70 -12.03 -4.64
N LEU A 182 3.74 -11.81 -5.47
CA LEU A 182 4.81 -10.86 -5.12
C LEU A 182 4.30 -9.42 -5.04
N GLY A 183 3.55 -8.95 -6.03
CA GLY A 183 3.03 -7.57 -6.09
C GLY A 183 2.12 -7.24 -4.90
N ARG A 184 1.16 -8.11 -4.58
CA ARG A 184 0.28 -7.93 -3.40
C ARG A 184 1.06 -7.93 -2.08
N ALA A 185 2.14 -8.70 -1.98
CA ALA A 185 3.01 -8.65 -0.81
C ALA A 185 3.80 -7.32 -0.74
N LEU A 186 4.31 -6.84 -1.88
CA LEU A 186 5.01 -5.56 -1.96
C LEU A 186 4.10 -4.37 -1.62
N HIS A 187 2.82 -4.45 -1.97
CA HIS A 187 1.83 -3.44 -1.64
C HIS A 187 1.83 -3.10 -0.14
N GLY A 188 1.57 -4.09 0.72
CA GLY A 188 1.55 -3.88 2.16
C GLY A 188 2.92 -3.56 2.76
N VAL A 189 4.02 -4.01 2.14
CA VAL A 189 5.38 -3.57 2.51
C VAL A 189 5.54 -2.07 2.27
N GLN A 190 5.06 -1.56 1.14
CA GLN A 190 5.15 -0.14 0.81
C GLN A 190 4.20 0.69 1.69
N ASP A 191 2.98 0.18 1.96
CA ASP A 191 2.03 0.83 2.86
C ASP A 191 2.50 0.91 4.31
N PHE A 192 3.23 -0.11 4.78
CA PHE A 192 3.86 -0.04 6.10
C PHE A 192 4.76 1.20 6.23
N TYR A 193 5.46 1.61 5.18
CA TYR A 193 6.31 2.80 5.23
C TYR A 193 5.53 4.11 5.10
N SER A 194 4.46 4.17 4.33
CA SER A 194 3.63 5.39 4.19
C SER A 194 2.72 5.64 5.40
N HIS A 195 2.20 4.58 6.03
CA HIS A 195 1.13 4.69 7.04
C HIS A 195 1.53 4.21 8.43
N SER A 196 2.81 3.90 8.66
CA SER A 196 3.38 3.73 10.00
C SER A 196 4.30 4.88 10.39
N ASN A 197 4.69 4.94 11.65
CA ASN A 197 5.73 5.85 12.13
C ASN A 197 7.16 5.28 12.10
N TRP A 198 7.39 4.13 11.46
CA TRP A 198 8.66 3.39 11.52
C TRP A 198 9.87 4.26 11.15
N THR A 199 9.84 4.84 9.95
CA THR A 199 10.90 5.72 9.43
C THR A 199 10.74 7.17 9.84
N ASP A 200 9.70 7.52 10.59
CA ASP A 200 9.35 8.91 10.75
C ASP A 200 10.25 9.58 11.78
N ARG A 201 10.69 10.80 11.50
CA ARG A 201 11.13 11.75 12.51
C ARG A 201 9.91 12.35 13.19
N ALA A 202 10.05 12.61 14.49
CA ALA A 202 9.02 13.25 15.28
C ALA A 202 8.80 14.70 14.81
N ALA A 203 7.53 15.12 14.76
CA ALA A 203 7.19 16.54 14.60
C ALA A 203 7.35 17.28 15.92
N SER A 204 7.49 18.60 15.87
CA SER A 204 7.42 19.46 17.06
C SER A 204 6.03 19.37 17.71
N GLY A 205 5.99 19.53 19.04
CA GLY A 205 4.75 19.56 19.81
C GLY A 205 4.50 18.27 20.59
N SER A 206 3.36 18.21 21.26
CA SER A 206 3.01 17.06 22.11
C SER A 206 2.65 15.84 21.27
N VAL A 207 3.09 14.67 21.73
CA VAL A 207 2.67 13.38 21.16
C VAL A 207 1.18 13.18 21.43
N GLY A 208 0.44 12.77 20.40
CA GLY A 208 -0.99 12.53 20.49
C GLY A 208 -1.56 11.91 19.21
N ARG A 209 -2.88 11.79 19.12
CA ARG A 209 -3.55 11.13 17.99
C ARG A 209 -3.23 11.75 16.64
N THR A 210 -3.25 13.08 16.60
CA THR A 210 -2.97 13.88 15.40
C THR A 210 -1.48 14.23 15.23
N ASN A 211 -0.65 13.78 16.17
CA ASN A 211 0.80 13.93 16.12
C ASN A 211 1.46 12.70 16.78
N PRO A 212 1.30 11.50 16.17
CA PRO A 212 1.89 10.28 16.72
C PRO A 212 3.43 10.40 16.75
N PRO A 213 4.13 9.65 17.61
CA PRO A 213 5.59 9.73 17.68
C PRO A 213 6.22 9.33 16.33
N GLY A 214 7.46 9.75 16.08
CA GLY A 214 8.31 9.19 15.02
C GLY A 214 9.39 8.31 15.65
N LEU A 215 9.67 7.14 15.06
CA LEU A 215 10.66 6.21 15.61
C LEU A 215 12.07 6.38 15.05
N ASP A 216 12.21 7.04 13.90
CA ASP A 216 13.46 7.22 13.16
C ASP A 216 14.25 5.90 12.96
N LEU A 217 13.54 4.78 12.79
CA LEU A 217 14.17 3.47 12.63
C LEU A 217 14.74 3.29 11.21
N PRO A 218 15.75 2.41 11.06
CA PRO A 218 16.34 2.11 9.76
C PRO A 218 15.41 1.25 8.90
N ALA A 219 15.61 1.31 7.60
CA ALA A 219 15.03 0.39 6.63
C ALA A 219 16.13 -0.48 5.98
N PRO A 220 15.83 -1.71 5.53
CA PRO A 220 14.55 -2.41 5.59
C PRO A 220 14.09 -2.80 7.01
N SER A 221 12.78 -2.93 7.23
CA SER A 221 12.21 -3.27 8.55
C SER A 221 12.36 -4.77 8.79
N PRO A 222 12.92 -5.22 9.93
CA PRO A 222 13.01 -6.64 10.25
C PRO A 222 11.63 -7.27 10.50
N LEU A 223 10.59 -6.46 10.74
CA LEU A 223 9.22 -6.95 10.96
C LEU A 223 8.60 -7.54 9.69
N LEU A 224 9.05 -7.09 8.52
CA LEU A 224 8.53 -7.48 7.21
C LEU A 224 9.35 -8.63 6.58
N THR A 225 9.76 -9.60 7.40
CA THR A 225 10.42 -10.82 6.89
C THR A 225 9.36 -11.78 6.36
N LEU A 226 9.24 -11.88 5.04
CA LEU A 226 8.15 -12.64 4.40
C LEU A 226 8.49 -14.11 4.12
N THR A 227 9.76 -14.49 4.25
CA THR A 227 10.22 -15.86 4.01
C THR A 227 9.85 -16.80 5.15
N GLY A 228 9.55 -18.06 4.81
CA GLY A 228 9.40 -19.16 5.77
C GLY A 228 8.14 -19.15 6.64
N GLY A 229 7.22 -18.18 6.44
CA GLY A 229 5.89 -18.16 7.08
C GLY A 229 5.91 -18.10 8.62
N ARG A 230 7.03 -17.66 9.22
CA ARG A 230 7.14 -17.57 10.67
C ARG A 230 6.37 -16.35 11.16
N PRO A 231 5.42 -16.51 12.11
CA PRO A 231 4.69 -15.38 12.65
C PRO A 231 5.63 -14.35 13.28
N LEU A 232 5.34 -13.06 13.05
CA LEU A 232 6.03 -11.97 13.72
C LEU A 232 5.92 -12.14 15.25
N LEU A 233 7.06 -12.11 15.95
CA LEU A 233 7.08 -12.19 17.41
C LEU A 233 6.62 -10.87 18.02
N ALA A 234 5.73 -10.94 19.02
CA ALA A 234 5.24 -9.75 19.71
C ALA A 234 6.39 -8.94 20.35
N SER A 235 7.43 -9.62 20.85
CA SER A 235 8.62 -9.00 21.44
C SER A 235 9.51 -8.25 20.44
N SER A 236 9.32 -8.48 19.13
CA SER A 236 10.05 -7.76 18.08
C SER A 236 9.39 -6.43 17.71
N VAL A 237 8.14 -6.20 18.12
CA VAL A 237 7.40 -4.98 17.81
C VAL A 237 7.85 -3.86 18.76
N PRO A 238 8.42 -2.75 18.25
CA PRO A 238 8.78 -1.63 19.10
C PRO A 238 7.56 -1.05 19.82
N ASP A 239 7.71 -0.72 21.10
CA ASP A 239 6.59 -0.24 21.94
C ASP A 239 5.88 0.97 21.31
N GLY A 240 6.66 1.90 20.74
CA GLY A 240 6.16 3.11 20.10
C GLY A 240 5.66 2.95 18.65
N LEU A 241 5.68 1.74 18.07
CA LEU A 241 5.21 1.52 16.70
C LEU A 241 3.70 1.71 16.61
N THR A 242 3.27 2.54 15.68
CA THR A 242 1.86 2.72 15.35
C THR A 242 1.69 2.76 13.85
N THR A 243 0.65 2.09 13.36
CA THR A 243 0.11 2.34 12.01
C THR A 243 -1.20 3.11 12.12
N GLY A 244 -1.81 3.46 10.99
CA GLY A 244 -3.03 4.25 10.94
C GLY A 244 -4.29 3.41 11.09
N CYS A 245 -5.30 3.93 11.77
CA CYS A 245 -6.66 3.42 11.65
C CYS A 245 -7.29 3.86 10.32
N PHE A 246 -7.79 2.91 9.53
CA PHE A 246 -8.52 3.19 8.31
C PHE A 246 -10.02 2.90 8.47
N SER A 247 -10.87 3.83 8.04
CA SER A 247 -12.31 3.62 8.02
C SER A 247 -12.99 4.53 7.01
N LEU A 248 -13.82 3.95 6.15
CA LEU A 248 -14.73 4.68 5.26
C LEU A 248 -16.05 5.05 5.95
N VAL A 249 -16.30 4.51 7.13
CA VAL A 249 -17.47 4.88 7.95
C VAL A 249 -17.12 6.14 8.75
N PRO A 250 -17.92 7.22 8.64
CA PRO A 250 -17.74 8.39 9.48
C PRO A 250 -17.65 7.98 10.96
N LEU A 251 -16.63 8.47 11.66
CA LEU A 251 -16.35 8.25 13.09
C LEU A 251 -15.71 6.90 13.48
N GLY A 252 -15.50 5.93 12.58
CA GLY A 252 -14.89 4.64 12.92
C GLY A 252 -13.49 4.74 13.56
N CYS A 253 -12.72 5.77 13.17
CA CYS A 253 -11.37 6.05 13.67
C CYS A 253 -11.28 7.30 14.56
N GLY A 254 -12.38 7.98 14.90
CA GLY A 254 -12.34 9.34 15.46
C GLY A 254 -11.62 9.49 16.82
N LYS A 255 -11.37 8.39 17.53
CA LYS A 255 -10.63 8.35 18.81
C LYS A 255 -9.26 7.67 18.71
N ARG A 256 -8.84 7.29 17.51
CA ARG A 256 -7.59 6.58 17.20
C ARG A 256 -6.65 7.51 16.42
N VAL A 257 -5.37 7.13 16.30
CA VAL A 257 -4.45 7.66 15.31
C VAL A 257 -4.99 7.23 13.96
N GLN A 258 -5.31 8.19 13.10
CA GLN A 258 -5.91 7.90 11.81
C GLN A 258 -4.82 7.63 10.78
N HIS A 259 -5.18 6.87 9.75
CA HIS A 259 -4.37 6.69 8.54
C HIS A 259 -3.85 8.04 8.01
N GLY A 260 -4.70 9.06 7.95
CA GLY A 260 -4.31 10.41 7.54
C GLY A 260 -3.29 11.13 8.43
N ASP A 261 -3.20 10.77 9.73
CA ASP A 261 -2.25 11.39 10.65
C ASP A 261 -0.81 10.88 10.43
N LEU A 262 -0.68 9.66 9.88
CA LEU A 262 0.60 9.03 9.54
C LEU A 262 0.93 9.11 8.05
N ASN A 263 -0.05 9.40 7.21
CA ASN A 263 0.07 9.40 5.76
C ASN A 263 1.18 10.34 5.25
N LYS A 264 2.09 9.76 4.47
CA LYS A 264 3.22 10.45 3.82
C LYS A 264 3.09 10.51 2.30
N ASP A 265 1.91 10.23 1.78
CA ASP A 265 1.60 10.12 0.36
C ASP A 265 1.58 11.50 -0.30
N THR A 266 1.33 11.55 -1.61
CA THR A 266 1.09 12.74 -2.43
C THR A 266 2.31 13.61 -2.76
N GLY A 267 3.52 13.07 -2.65
CA GLY A 267 4.73 13.69 -3.19
C GLY A 267 5.12 13.11 -4.56
N THR A 268 6.13 13.69 -5.19
CA THR A 268 6.67 13.20 -6.46
C THR A 268 7.84 12.26 -6.22
N ILE A 269 7.84 11.11 -6.90
CA ILE A 269 8.90 10.10 -6.86
C ILE A 269 9.44 9.89 -8.28
N ASP A 270 10.73 10.05 -8.50
CA ASP A 270 11.36 9.68 -9.76
C ASP A 270 11.37 8.14 -9.90
N PRO A 271 10.71 7.56 -10.93
CA PRO A 271 10.58 6.10 -11.05
C PRO A 271 11.88 5.39 -11.43
N ALA A 272 12.93 6.10 -11.84
CA ALA A 272 14.21 5.50 -12.19
C ALA A 272 15.18 5.49 -10.99
N THR A 273 15.11 6.50 -10.13
CA THR A 273 16.08 6.72 -9.05
C THR A 273 15.48 6.57 -7.65
N GLY A 274 14.17 6.74 -7.51
CA GLY A 274 13.49 6.87 -6.23
C GLY A 274 13.66 8.24 -5.57
N ALA A 275 14.26 9.21 -6.26
CA ALA A 275 14.42 10.58 -5.74
C ALA A 275 13.06 11.23 -5.49
N THR A 276 12.92 11.91 -4.35
CA THR A 276 11.64 12.48 -3.92
C THR A 276 11.61 14.00 -3.96
N SER A 277 10.43 14.59 -4.17
CA SER A 277 10.21 16.03 -4.06
C SER A 277 8.74 16.36 -3.77
N GLY A 278 8.49 17.60 -3.31
CA GLY A 278 7.15 18.16 -3.19
C GLY A 278 6.13 17.39 -2.33
N PRO A 279 6.46 16.91 -1.11
CA PRO A 279 5.46 16.26 -0.26
C PRO A 279 4.33 17.23 0.11
N THR A 280 3.07 16.77 0.04
CA THR A 280 1.92 17.65 0.34
C THR A 280 1.21 17.33 1.66
N THR A 281 1.37 16.12 2.19
CA THR A 281 0.81 15.74 3.49
C THR A 281 1.54 16.43 4.65
N PRO A 282 0.83 16.77 5.76
CA PRO A 282 1.47 17.35 6.94
C PRO A 282 2.61 16.48 7.48
N ARG A 283 2.39 15.15 7.55
CA ARG A 283 3.40 14.22 8.03
C ARG A 283 4.56 14.07 7.04
N GLY A 284 4.29 13.98 5.73
CA GLY A 284 5.33 13.90 4.70
C GLY A 284 6.26 15.11 4.66
N ARG A 285 5.76 16.32 4.96
CA ARG A 285 6.55 17.57 5.06
C ARG A 285 7.42 17.65 6.31
N THR A 286 7.17 16.84 7.32
CA THR A 286 7.91 16.88 8.58
C THR A 286 9.25 16.18 8.43
N GLY A 287 10.36 16.85 8.70
CA GLY A 287 11.66 16.21 8.91
C GLY A 287 12.23 15.37 7.76
N GLY A 288 11.68 15.48 6.55
CA GLY A 288 12.01 14.60 5.42
C GLY A 288 11.30 13.24 5.44
N ASN A 289 10.20 13.11 6.17
CA ASN A 289 9.49 11.84 6.36
C ASN A 289 9.00 11.20 5.06
N PHE A 290 8.57 11.99 4.07
CA PHE A 290 8.22 11.44 2.75
C PHE A 290 9.40 10.75 2.09
N ASP A 291 10.56 11.41 2.00
CA ASP A 291 11.77 10.82 1.42
C ASP A 291 12.17 9.55 2.19
N ARG A 292 12.20 9.63 3.52
CA ARG A 292 12.51 8.51 4.41
C ARG A 292 11.60 7.30 4.19
N ALA A 293 10.29 7.52 4.03
CA ALA A 293 9.33 6.44 3.74
C ALA A 293 9.57 5.83 2.35
N VAL A 294 9.76 6.66 1.33
CA VAL A 294 10.03 6.20 -0.05
C VAL A 294 11.34 5.42 -0.14
N GLN A 295 12.44 5.95 0.41
CA GLN A 295 13.72 5.25 0.42
C GLN A 295 13.62 3.93 1.19
N GLY A 296 12.88 3.92 2.30
CA GLY A 296 12.62 2.71 3.07
C GLY A 296 11.86 1.66 2.25
N ALA A 297 10.78 2.07 1.59
CA ALA A 297 9.96 1.21 0.74
C ALA A 297 10.72 0.69 -0.48
N VAL A 298 11.58 1.50 -1.12
CA VAL A 298 12.45 1.08 -2.23
C VAL A 298 13.47 0.04 -1.75
N ALA A 299 14.14 0.30 -0.62
CA ALA A 299 15.12 -0.62 -0.06
C ALA A 299 14.48 -1.96 0.34
N ASP A 300 13.31 -1.91 0.97
CA ASP A 300 12.59 -3.12 1.39
C ASP A 300 12.02 -3.88 0.18
N THR A 301 11.48 -3.20 -0.83
CA THR A 301 11.04 -3.83 -2.09
C THR A 301 12.20 -4.60 -2.77
N ARG A 302 13.41 -4.03 -2.80
CA ARG A 302 14.61 -4.72 -3.30
C ARG A 302 14.95 -5.96 -2.46
N ARG A 303 14.87 -5.85 -1.13
CA ARG A 303 15.07 -6.97 -0.22
C ARG A 303 14.05 -8.08 -0.50
N GLN A 304 12.75 -7.76 -0.58
CA GLN A 304 11.70 -8.75 -0.83
C GLN A 304 11.91 -9.50 -2.14
N TRP A 305 12.37 -8.83 -3.21
CA TRP A 305 12.72 -9.53 -4.43
C TRP A 305 13.92 -10.46 -4.27
N ALA A 306 14.96 -10.04 -3.55
CA ALA A 306 16.10 -10.92 -3.23
C ALA A 306 15.68 -12.15 -2.40
N ASP A 307 14.80 -11.94 -1.43
CA ASP A 307 14.23 -12.98 -0.60
C ASP A 307 13.31 -13.92 -1.40
N PHE A 308 12.55 -13.40 -2.37
CA PHE A 308 11.70 -14.18 -3.25
C PHE A 308 12.52 -15.14 -4.11
N ARG A 309 13.63 -14.66 -4.68
CA ARG A 309 14.58 -15.52 -5.41
C ARG A 309 15.24 -16.57 -4.51
N THR A 310 15.56 -16.19 -3.29
CA THR A 310 16.07 -17.13 -2.28
C THR A 310 15.03 -18.21 -1.97
N ALA A 311 13.75 -17.84 -1.84
CA ALA A 311 12.66 -18.80 -1.65
C ALA A 311 12.49 -19.71 -2.87
N LEU A 312 12.54 -19.18 -4.10
CA LEU A 312 12.48 -19.98 -5.33
C LEU A 312 13.59 -21.05 -5.38
N THR A 313 14.83 -20.65 -5.10
CA THR A 313 15.96 -21.60 -5.10
C THR A 313 15.90 -22.59 -3.93
N GLY A 314 15.40 -22.15 -2.77
CA GLY A 314 15.17 -23.04 -1.62
C GLY A 314 14.08 -24.08 -1.86
N THR A 315 13.00 -23.70 -2.57
CA THR A 315 11.85 -24.57 -2.83
C THR A 315 12.07 -25.51 -4.02
N TYR A 316 12.65 -25.02 -5.12
CA TYR A 316 12.74 -25.76 -6.38
C TYR A 316 14.15 -26.28 -6.70
N GLY A 317 15.13 -26.01 -5.83
CA GLY A 317 16.54 -26.23 -6.09
C GLY A 317 17.16 -25.09 -6.91
N LYS A 318 18.50 -24.99 -6.86
CA LYS A 318 19.23 -23.83 -7.39
C LYS A 318 18.95 -23.56 -8.87
N GLU A 319 19.19 -24.54 -9.74
CA GLU A 319 19.06 -24.34 -11.19
C GLU A 319 17.62 -23.99 -11.60
N ARG A 320 16.64 -24.75 -11.10
CA ARG A 320 15.22 -24.53 -11.41
C ARG A 320 14.76 -23.19 -10.85
N GLY A 321 15.12 -22.85 -9.61
CA GLY A 321 14.76 -21.58 -8.98
C GLY A 321 15.37 -20.36 -9.68
N GLU A 322 16.64 -20.43 -10.10
CA GLU A 322 17.29 -19.38 -10.89
C GLU A 322 16.62 -19.21 -12.26
N ARG A 323 16.22 -20.32 -12.90
CA ARG A 323 15.47 -20.27 -14.17
C ARG A 323 14.07 -19.67 -13.99
N ILE A 324 13.34 -20.01 -12.93
CA ILE A 324 12.06 -19.38 -12.61
C ILE A 324 12.26 -17.87 -12.42
N ALA A 325 13.29 -17.45 -11.65
CA ALA A 325 13.58 -16.03 -11.46
C ALA A 325 13.85 -15.32 -12.80
N CYS A 326 14.62 -15.95 -13.71
CA CYS A 326 14.79 -15.45 -15.08
C CYS A 326 13.45 -15.29 -15.79
N VAL A 327 12.56 -16.30 -15.74
CA VAL A 327 11.26 -16.26 -16.42
C VAL A 327 10.40 -15.08 -15.93
N LEU A 328 10.39 -14.83 -14.62
CA LEU A 328 9.60 -13.75 -14.04
C LEU A 328 10.10 -12.36 -14.47
N THR A 329 11.41 -12.19 -14.66
CA THR A 329 12.01 -10.90 -14.98
C THR A 329 12.11 -10.56 -16.46
N HIS A 330 12.08 -11.56 -17.35
CA HIS A 330 12.29 -11.35 -18.79
C HIS A 330 11.00 -11.20 -19.58
N ASP A 331 11.02 -10.35 -20.60
CA ASP A 331 9.88 -10.09 -21.47
C ASP A 331 9.61 -11.23 -22.45
N THR A 332 10.65 -11.99 -22.81
CA THR A 332 10.60 -13.12 -23.75
C THR A 332 11.28 -14.38 -23.18
N PRO A 333 10.73 -14.95 -22.09
CA PRO A 333 11.44 -15.94 -21.27
C PRO A 333 11.77 -17.24 -22.02
N VAL A 334 10.96 -17.66 -22.99
CA VAL A 334 11.24 -18.86 -23.81
C VAL A 334 12.56 -18.73 -24.56
N ARG A 335 12.89 -17.52 -25.02
CA ARG A 335 14.14 -17.24 -25.72
C ARG A 335 15.30 -17.05 -24.74
N ASP A 336 15.06 -16.28 -23.68
CA ASP A 336 16.13 -15.73 -22.85
C ASP A 336 16.53 -16.63 -21.68
N CYS A 337 15.63 -17.50 -21.22
CA CYS A 337 15.79 -18.34 -20.03
C CYS A 337 15.96 -19.83 -20.33
N ALA A 338 16.28 -20.18 -21.58
CA ALA A 338 16.55 -21.56 -21.97
C ALA A 338 17.77 -22.13 -21.20
N PRO A 339 17.80 -23.46 -20.95
CA PRO A 339 18.99 -24.10 -20.39
C PRO A 339 20.21 -23.78 -21.24
N ARG A 340 21.29 -23.30 -20.60
CA ARG A 340 22.60 -23.24 -21.25
C ARG A 340 23.16 -24.67 -21.20
N GLY A 341 23.33 -25.28 -22.37
CA GLY A 341 23.93 -26.61 -22.51
C GLY A 341 25.38 -26.66 -22.09
#